data_AF-A0A4P5UYU9-F1
#
_entry.id   AF-A0A4P5UYU9-F1
#
_cell.length_a   1.000
_cell.length_b   1.000
_cell.length_c   1.000
_cell.angle_alpha   90.00
_cell.angle_beta   90.00
_cell.angle_gamma   90.00
#
_symmetry.space_group_name_H-M   'P 1'
#
loop_
_entity.id
_entity.type
_entity.pdbx_description
1 polymer ?
#
loop_
_entity_poly.entity_id
_entity_poly.type
_entity_poly.pdbx_seq_one_letter_code
_entity_poly.pdbx_strand_id
1 'polypeptide(L)'
;MGEQAEDLTERLTRDGFQITQIGSSGGLLQQSQVSYLVGFNQLRQAQLLRNIRECCKRQRRFIPINMEGPASLLHATVIEAEVGGAEVFALNVERYEQV
;
A
#
# COMPACT_ATOMS: atom_id res chain seq x y z
N MET A 1 -6.76 -6.13 -5.50
CA MET A 1 -5.66 -5.58 -4.68
C MET A 1 -5.98 -4.12 -4.39
N GLY A 2 -5.29 -3.47 -3.45
CA GLY A 2 -5.47 -2.03 -3.26
C GLY A 2 -5.08 -1.26 -4.53
N GLU A 3 -5.92 -0.34 -4.99
CA GLU A 3 -5.71 0.52 -6.18
C GLU A 3 -4.29 1.11 -6.23
N GLN A 4 -3.78 1.60 -5.10
CA GLN A 4 -2.44 2.20 -4.99
C GLN A 4 -1.29 1.19 -5.16
N ALA A 5 -1.53 -0.09 -4.88
CA ALA A 5 -0.51 -1.14 -4.99
C ALA A 5 -0.27 -1.51 -6.46
N GLU A 6 -1.34 -1.53 -7.27
CA GLU A 6 -1.25 -1.76 -8.72
C GLU A 6 -0.48 -0.62 -9.40
N ASP A 7 -0.86 0.63 -9.13
CA ASP A 7 -0.16 1.82 -9.64
C ASP A 7 1.33 1.84 -9.26
N LEU A 8 1.65 1.52 -8.00
CA LEU A 8 3.03 1.45 -7.53
C LEU A 8 3.81 0.33 -8.24
N THR A 9 3.21 -0.85 -8.40
CA THR A 9 3.82 -2.00 -9.08
C THR A 9 4.21 -1.64 -10.50
N GLU A 10 3.29 -1.02 -11.25
CA GLU A 10 3.54 -0.58 -12.61
C GLU A 10 4.64 0.48 -12.68
N ARG A 11 4.58 1.50 -11.81
CA ARG A 11 5.56 2.59 -11.76
C ARG A 11 6.95 2.08 -11.45
N LEU A 12 7.10 1.22 -10.44
CA LEU A 12 8.39 0.66 -10.04
C LEU A 12 8.96 -0.26 -11.12
N THR A 13 8.13 -1.11 -11.73
CA THR A 13 8.56 -2.01 -12.82
C THR A 13 9.02 -1.20 -14.04
N ARG A 14 8.27 -0.16 -14.42
CA ARG A 14 8.63 0.74 -15.54
C ARG A 14 9.94 1.48 -15.29
N ASP A 15 10.18 1.89 -14.05
CA ASP A 15 11.44 2.52 -13.63
C ASP A 15 12.59 1.51 -13.44
N GLY A 16 12.37 0.22 -13.71
CA GLY A 16 13.40 -0.81 -13.62
C GLY A 16 13.79 -1.19 -12.18
N PHE A 17 12.87 -1.06 -11.23
CA PHE A 17 13.04 -1.66 -9.90
C PHE A 17 12.63 -3.14 -9.95
N GLN A 18 13.42 -3.99 -9.30
CA GLN A 18 13.02 -5.37 -9.01
C GLN A 18 12.27 -5.38 -7.69
N ILE A 19 11.03 -5.86 -7.73
CA ILE A 19 10.14 -5.91 -6.58
C ILE A 19 9.65 -7.34 -6.36
N THR A 20 9.52 -7.72 -5.10
CA THR A 20 8.92 -9.00 -4.70
C THR A 20 7.77 -8.71 -3.76
N GLN A 21 6.56 -9.11 -4.13
CA GLN A 21 5.41 -9.04 -3.25
C GLN A 21 5.48 -10.19 -2.24
N ILE A 22 5.43 -9.88 -0.94
CA ILE A 22 5.60 -10.86 0.16
C ILE A 22 4.35 -11.08 1.00
N GLY A 23 3.28 -10.32 0.76
CA GLY A 23 2.02 -10.51 1.44
C GLY A 23 0.95 -9.54 0.97
N SER A 24 -0.30 -9.99 1.02
CA SER A 24 -1.46 -9.11 0.99
C SER A 24 -2.42 -9.50 2.09
N SER A 25 -2.83 -8.56 2.93
CA SER A 25 -4.00 -8.78 3.79
C SER A 25 -5.25 -8.31 3.04
N GLY A 26 -6.34 -9.05 3.17
CA GLY A 26 -7.63 -8.71 2.56
C GLY A 26 -8.75 -9.51 3.22
N GLY A 27 -9.59 -8.83 4.01
CA GLY A 27 -10.77 -9.40 4.65
C GLY A 27 -11.95 -8.43 4.51
N LEU A 28 -13.17 -8.92 4.75
CA LEU A 28 -14.45 -8.21 4.52
C LEU A 28 -14.52 -6.78 5.10
N LEU A 29 -13.69 -6.47 6.10
CA LEU A 29 -13.61 -5.18 6.79
C LEU A 29 -12.19 -4.57 6.82
N GLN A 30 -11.17 -5.23 6.26
CA GLN A 30 -9.77 -4.82 6.38
C GLN A 30 -9.23 -4.27 5.06
N GLN A 31 -8.63 -3.09 5.15
CA GLN A 31 -7.88 -2.43 4.08
C GLN A 31 -6.89 -3.40 3.43
N SER A 32 -6.94 -3.49 2.10
CA SER A 32 -5.99 -4.34 1.37
C SER A 32 -4.61 -3.69 1.40
N GLN A 33 -3.75 -4.15 2.32
CA GLN A 33 -2.36 -3.75 2.38
C GLN A 33 -1.52 -4.77 1.62
N VAL A 34 -0.58 -4.27 0.81
CA VAL A 34 0.39 -5.08 0.07
C VAL A 34 1.78 -4.73 0.59
N SER A 35 2.59 -5.75 0.85
CA SER A 35 3.99 -5.58 1.28
C SER A 35 4.94 -5.97 0.16
N TYR A 36 5.94 -5.12 -0.10
CA TYR A 36 6.96 -5.34 -1.11
C TYR A 36 8.36 -5.38 -0.47
N LEU A 37 9.20 -6.29 -0.95
CA LEU A 37 10.64 -6.20 -0.83
C LEU A 37 11.21 -5.62 -2.12
N VAL A 38 12.09 -4.64 -1.99
CA VAL A 38 12.71 -3.95 -3.12
C VAL A 38 14.21 -3.90 -2.90
N GLY A 39 14.97 -4.61 -3.74
CA GLY A 39 16.43 -4.54 -3.76
C GLY A 39 16.89 -3.45 -4.74
N PHE A 40 17.72 -2.52 -4.29
CA PHE A 40 18.20 -1.42 -5.12
C PHE A 40 19.55 -0.87 -4.66
N ASN A 41 20.30 -0.26 -5.57
CA ASN A 41 21.50 0.52 -5.22
C ASN A 41 21.10 1.82 -4.52
N GLN A 42 21.81 2.20 -3.46
CA GLN A 42 21.54 3.40 -2.64
C GLN A 42 21.34 4.69 -3.45
N LEU A 43 22.05 4.86 -4.58
CA LEU A 43 21.89 6.01 -5.48
C LEU A 43 20.45 6.17 -6.01
N ARG A 44 19.68 5.08 -6.05
CA ARG A 44 18.27 5.06 -6.51
C ARG A 44 17.26 5.33 -5.39
N GLN A 45 17.70 5.49 -4.14
CA GLN A 45 16.81 5.68 -2.99
C GLN A 45 15.85 6.86 -3.18
N ALA A 46 16.36 7.99 -3.67
CA ALA A 46 15.54 9.18 -3.90
C ALA A 46 14.43 8.94 -4.93
N GLN A 47 14.74 8.19 -6.00
CA GLN A 47 13.76 7.81 -7.03
C GLN A 47 12.69 6.87 -6.46
N LEU A 48 13.10 5.85 -5.69
CA LEU A 48 12.17 4.91 -5.06
C LEU A 48 11.18 5.65 -4.13
N LEU A 49 11.70 6.48 -3.23
CA LEU A 49 10.87 7.24 -2.29
C LEU A 49 9.95 8.24 -3.00
N ARG A 50 10.37 8.81 -4.13
CA ARG A 50 9.50 9.67 -4.95
C ARG A 50 8.33 8.87 -5.52
N ASN A 51 8.59 7.72 -6.15
CA ASN A 51 7.53 6.86 -6.71
C ASN A 51 6.53 6.43 -5.63
N ILE A 52 7.01 6.02 -4.46
CA ILE A 52 6.15 5.63 -3.33
C ILE A 52 5.27 6.81 -2.88
N ARG A 53 5.83 8.02 -2.73
CA ARG A 53 5.04 9.21 -2.32
C ARG A 53 4.01 9.63 -3.35
N GLU A 54 4.32 9.48 -4.64
CA GLU A 54 3.42 9.86 -5.73
C GLU A 54 2.24 8.90 -5.86
N CYS A 55 2.48 7.59 -5.71
CA CYS A 55 1.46 6.54 -5.85
C CYS A 55 0.67 6.32 -4.56
N CYS A 56 1.32 6.32 -3.40
CA CYS A 56 0.72 5.92 -2.12
C CYS A 56 0.35 7.13 -1.27
N LYS A 57 -0.60 7.95 -1.74
CA LYS A 57 -1.09 9.12 -1.00
C LYS A 57 -2.11 8.71 0.05
N ARG A 58 -2.02 9.30 1.24
CA ARG A 58 -3.10 9.21 2.23
C ARG A 58 -4.33 9.94 1.72
N GLN A 59 -5.47 9.29 1.85
CA GLN A 59 -6.77 9.82 1.43
C GLN A 59 -7.76 9.64 2.58
N ARG A 60 -8.64 10.61 2.75
CA ARG A 60 -9.78 10.44 3.64
C ARG A 60 -10.90 9.74 2.89
N ARG A 61 -11.37 8.61 3.41
CA ARG A 61 -12.50 7.88 2.85
C ARG A 61 -13.58 7.72 3.92
N PHE A 62 -14.83 7.87 3.50
CA PHE A 62 -15.98 7.54 4.33
C PHE A 62 -16.24 6.04 4.22
N ILE A 63 -16.05 5.33 5.32
CA ILE A 63 -16.26 3.89 5.40
C ILE A 63 -17.64 3.65 6.03
N PRO A 64 -18.56 2.94 5.34
CA PRO A 64 -19.84 2.58 5.94
C PRO A 64 -19.62 1.57 7.06
N ILE A 65 -20.16 1.85 8.24
CA ILE A 65 -20.26 0.86 9.32
C ILE A 65 -21.62 0.17 9.24
N ASN A 66 -21.60 -1.14 8.99
CA ASN A 66 -22.79 -1.96 9.12
C ASN A 66 -23.03 -2.19 10.62
N MET A 67 -24.02 -1.49 11.18
CA MET A 67 -24.51 -1.83 12.52
C MET A 67 -25.53 -2.96 12.39
N GLU A 68 -25.31 -4.08 13.08
CA GLU A 68 -26.33 -5.11 13.22
C GLU A 68 -27.47 -4.57 14.10
N GLY A 69 -28.65 -4.37 13.50
CA GLY A 69 -29.82 -3.80 14.17
C GLY A 69 -31.10 -3.91 13.33
N PRO A 70 -32.30 -3.72 13.91
CA PRO A 70 -33.56 -3.83 13.18
C PRO A 70 -33.61 -2.86 12.00
N ALA A 71 -34.16 -3.31 10.87
CA ALA A 71 -34.13 -2.60 9.58
C ALA A 71 -34.65 -1.14 9.62
N SER A 72 -35.44 -0.80 10.64
CA SER A 72 -35.96 0.56 10.89
C SER A 72 -34.94 1.55 11.44
N LEU A 73 -33.74 1.11 11.87
CA LEU A 73 -32.67 1.95 12.41
C LEU A 73 -31.42 1.99 11.51
N LEU A 74 -31.47 1.41 10.31
CA LEU A 74 -30.35 1.36 9.37
C LEU A 74 -30.15 2.72 8.66
N HIS A 75 -29.88 3.77 9.43
CA HIS A 75 -29.14 4.91 8.89
C HIS A 75 -27.70 4.43 8.77
N ALA A 76 -27.26 4.15 7.53
CA ALA A 76 -25.87 3.79 7.26
C ALA A 76 -24.98 4.91 7.80
N THR A 77 -24.38 4.67 8.97
CA THR A 77 -23.48 5.63 9.59
C THR A 77 -22.14 5.46 8.87
N VAL A 78 -21.53 6.57 8.50
CA VAL A 78 -20.20 6.58 7.87
C VAL A 78 -19.19 7.15 8.85
N ILE A 79 -18.01 6.54 8.92
CA ILE A 79 -16.88 7.10 9.65
C ILE A 79 -15.86 7.64 8.65
N GLU A 80 -15.30 8.81 8.92
CA GLU A 80 -14.16 9.33 8.18
C GLU A 80 -12.89 8.61 8.65
N ALA A 81 -12.25 7.87 7.77
CA ALA A 81 -11.00 7.17 8.05
C ALA A 81 -9.90 7.61 7.07
N GLU A 82 -8.67 7.73 7.56
CA GLU A 82 -7.50 7.94 6.71
C GLU A 82 -7.00 6.59 6.21
N VAL A 83 -6.89 6.45 4.89
CA VAL A 83 -6.58 5.20 4.20
C VAL A 83 -5.44 5.41 3.19
N GLY A 84 -4.74 4.33 2.88
CA GLY A 84 -3.57 4.38 2.00
C GLY A 84 -2.31 4.91 2.69
N GLY A 85 -1.37 5.40 1.90
CA GLY A 85 -0.02 5.66 2.39
C GLY A 85 0.90 4.44 2.24
N ALA A 86 2.17 4.63 2.58
CA ALA A 86 3.16 3.56 2.59
C ALA A 86 4.08 3.71 3.80
N GLU A 87 4.36 2.59 4.45
CA GLU A 87 5.39 2.47 5.46
C GLU A 87 6.64 1.85 4.82
N VAL A 88 7.81 2.41 5.10
CA VAL A 88 9.06 2.00 4.45
C VAL A 88 10.12 1.73 5.51
N PHE A 89 10.57 0.47 5.56
CA PHE A 89 11.71 0.05 6.37
C PHE A 89 12.94 -0.05 5.45
N ALA A 90 13.99 0.72 5.75
CA ALA A 90 15.24 0.69 5.00
C ALA A 90 16.30 -0.10 5.78
N LEU A 91 16.85 -1.13 5.15
CA LEU A 91 17.87 -2.00 5.72
C LEU A 91 19.12 -1.93 4.85
N ASN A 92 20.30 -1.84 5.47
CA ASN A 92 21.56 -1.96 4.74
C ASN A 92 21.80 -3.41 4.36
N VAL A 93 22.21 -3.65 3.12
CA VAL A 93 22.58 -4.97 2.62
C VAL A 93 24.10 -5.05 2.63
N GLU A 94 24.66 -5.96 3.42
CA GLU A 94 26.11 -6.18 3.48
C GLU A 94 26.63 -6.85 2.20
N ARG A 95 25.85 -7.78 1.63
CA ARG A 95 26.20 -8.51 0.41
C ARG A 95 24.96 -8.87 -0.41
N TYR A 96 25.05 -8.67 -1.73
CA TYR A 96 24.04 -9.08 -2.71
C TYR A 96 24.71 -9.95 -3.78
N GLU A 97 24.05 -11.03 -4.15
CA GLU A 97 24.50 -11.94 -5.22
C GLU A 97 23.31 -12.21 -6.15
N GLN A 98 23.56 -12.17 -7.45
CA GLN A 98 22.61 -12.60 -8.47
C GLN A 98 23.25 -13.76 -9.24
N VAL A 99 22.68 -14.95 -9.11
CA VAL A 99 23.17 -16.22 -9.69
C VAL A 99 22.15 -16.79 -10.66
#